data_AF-A0A929J0X2-F1
#
_entry.id   AF-A0A929J0X2-F1
#
_cell.length_a   1.000
_cell.length_b   1.000
_cell.length_c   1.000
_cell.angle_alpha   90.00
_cell.angle_beta   90.00
_cell.angle_gamma   90.00
#
_symmetry.space_group_name_H-M   'P 1'
#
loop_
_entity.id
_entity.type
_entity.pdbx_description
1 polymer ?
#
loop_
_entity_poly.entity_id
_entity_poly.type
_entity_poly.pdbx_seq_one_letter_code
_entity_poly.pdbx_strand_id
1 'polypeptide(L)'
;GDVYKRQDVSAPEVPIMDGSAGPFVFLIQSAGIEEQNVPKKYIRIKRTIKVQQGDKWARFDPFDGFKVSFKIDFEHPVFRQNPNYTEIDFSKTAFVKEVSRARTFGFMRDIELLRENQLALGGSLENAIVVDDYRILNEDGLRYEDEFVKHKVLDAVGDLYLLGHGLIGAFSGHKSGHELNNILLRTLLANENAWEMVCSEDNDVVIPALGSLQPLAVS
;
A
#
# COMPACT_ATOMS: atom_id res chain seq x y z
N GLY A 1 6.56 11.19 -26.66
CA GLY A 1 7.61 10.92 -25.67
C GLY A 1 6.91 10.88 -24.35
N ASP A 2 6.71 9.69 -23.80
CA ASP A 2 5.85 9.51 -22.64
C ASP A 2 6.53 10.14 -21.42
N VAL A 3 5.91 11.15 -20.83
CA VAL A 3 6.44 11.82 -19.64
C VAL A 3 6.07 10.97 -18.42
N TYR A 4 6.92 10.00 -18.11
CA TYR A 4 6.88 9.32 -16.82
C TYR A 4 7.65 10.15 -15.78
N LYS A 5 7.18 10.14 -14.53
CA LYS A 5 7.90 10.76 -13.40
C LYS A 5 9.24 10.07 -13.20
N ARG A 6 10.30 10.86 -13.04
CA ARG A 6 11.64 10.40 -12.67
C ARG A 6 11.88 10.72 -11.19
N GLN A 7 12.29 9.72 -10.43
CA GLN A 7 12.75 9.90 -9.05
C GLN A 7 14.27 9.73 -9.03
N ASP A 8 14.99 10.79 -8.67
CA ASP A 8 16.43 10.75 -8.47
C ASP A 8 16.72 10.59 -6.97
N VAL A 9 17.55 9.60 -6.62
CA VAL A 9 18.00 9.35 -5.25
C VAL A 9 19.53 9.33 -5.25
N SER A 10 20.16 10.09 -4.35
CA SER A 10 21.62 10.17 -4.24
C SER A 10 22.25 9.03 -3.42
N ALA A 11 21.42 8.13 -2.91
CA ALA A 11 21.76 6.99 -2.07
C ALA A 11 21.05 5.71 -2.59
N PRO A 12 21.46 4.50 -2.13
CA PRO A 12 20.87 3.24 -2.59
C PRO A 12 19.40 3.01 -2.19
N GLU A 13 18.88 3.80 -1.25
CA GLU A 13 17.55 3.61 -0.66
C GLU A 13 16.72 4.90 -0.71
N VAL A 14 15.42 4.75 -0.95
CA VAL A 14 14.45 5.83 -0.81
C VAL A 14 14.37 6.22 0.67
N PRO A 15 14.35 7.52 1.01
CA PRO A 15 14.26 7.94 2.41
C PRO A 15 12.98 7.42 3.07
N ILE A 16 13.12 6.87 4.28
CA ILE A 16 12.00 6.29 5.04
C ILE A 16 11.00 7.35 5.55
N MET A 17 11.43 8.62 5.58
CA MET A 17 10.65 9.75 6.11
C MET A 17 10.17 9.48 7.53
N ASP A 18 8.86 9.50 7.78
CA ASP A 18 8.22 9.19 9.07
C ASP A 18 7.72 7.74 9.15
N GLY A 19 8.10 6.88 8.20
CA GLY A 19 7.63 5.50 8.08
C GLY A 19 6.30 5.34 7.37
N SER A 20 5.69 6.42 6.87
CA SER A 20 4.43 6.41 6.13
C SER A 20 4.58 7.04 4.75
N ALA A 21 3.51 7.02 3.95
CA ALA A 21 3.47 7.71 2.67
C ALA A 21 3.09 9.20 2.80
N GLY A 22 2.67 9.66 3.98
CA GLY A 22 2.17 11.01 4.23
C GLY A 22 3.11 12.13 3.75
N PRO A 23 4.41 12.09 4.11
CA PRO A 23 5.38 13.08 3.63
C PRO A 23 5.50 13.12 2.10
N PHE A 24 5.48 11.97 1.42
CA PHE A 24 5.52 11.90 -0.04
C PHE A 24 4.25 12.45 -0.68
N VAL A 25 3.08 12.14 -0.12
CA VAL A 25 1.79 12.69 -0.57
C VAL A 25 1.82 14.21 -0.47
N PHE A 26 2.28 14.77 0.65
CA PHE A 26 2.40 16.22 0.84
C PHE A 26 3.32 16.87 -0.20
N LEU A 27 4.51 16.29 -0.43
CA LEU A 27 5.46 16.80 -1.43
C LEU A 27 4.88 16.77 -2.85
N ILE A 28 4.19 15.69 -3.22
CA ILE A 28 3.54 15.57 -4.53
C ILE A 28 2.40 16.58 -4.68
N GLN A 29 1.56 16.76 -3.65
CA GLN A 29 0.47 17.73 -3.69
C GLN A 29 0.99 19.17 -3.77
N SER A 30 2.09 19.46 -3.07
CA SER A 30 2.72 20.78 -3.07
C SER A 30 3.38 21.10 -4.42
N ALA A 31 3.96 20.10 -5.09
CA ALA A 31 4.49 20.25 -6.44
C ALA A 31 3.40 20.38 -7.52
N GLY A 32 2.19 19.87 -7.24
CA GLY A 32 1.07 19.84 -8.18
C GLY A 32 1.09 18.63 -9.12
N ILE A 33 -0.01 18.46 -9.84
CA ILE A 33 -0.19 17.41 -10.84
C ILE A 33 -0.58 18.10 -12.16
N GLU A 34 0.10 17.72 -13.24
CA GLU A 34 -0.21 18.16 -14.58
C GLU A 34 -0.88 17.00 -15.33
N GLU A 35 -2.09 17.25 -15.84
CA GLU A 35 -2.79 16.29 -16.69
C GLU A 35 -2.17 16.28 -18.09
N GLN A 36 -2.01 15.08 -18.64
CA GLN A 36 -1.50 14.90 -19.98
C GLN A 36 -2.65 14.57 -20.93
N ASN A 37 -2.54 15.03 -22.18
CA ASN A 37 -3.53 14.73 -23.21
C ASN A 37 -3.35 13.32 -23.80
N VAL A 38 -3.35 12.31 -22.92
CA VAL A 38 -3.32 10.88 -23.26
C VAL A 38 -4.23 10.11 -22.31
N PRO A 39 -5.07 9.18 -22.80
CA PRO A 39 -5.94 8.39 -21.94
C PRO A 39 -5.14 7.57 -20.93
N LYS A 40 -5.57 7.61 -19.67
CA LYS A 40 -4.92 6.82 -18.61
C LYS A 40 -5.36 5.36 -18.74
N LYS A 41 -4.38 4.46 -18.70
CA LYS A 41 -4.58 3.01 -18.78
C LYS A 41 -4.70 2.37 -17.39
N TYR A 42 -5.55 1.35 -17.30
CA TYR A 42 -5.82 0.57 -16.10
C TYR A 42 -5.79 -0.93 -16.42
N ILE A 43 -5.41 -1.72 -15.43
CA ILE A 43 -5.54 -3.18 -15.47
C ILE A 43 -6.86 -3.55 -14.80
N ARG A 44 -7.81 -4.10 -15.56
CA ARG A 44 -9.08 -4.60 -15.05
C ARG A 44 -9.02 -6.10 -14.79
N ILE A 45 -9.33 -6.53 -13.58
CA ILE A 45 -9.43 -7.94 -13.20
C ILE A 45 -10.73 -8.53 -13.73
N LYS A 46 -10.63 -9.62 -14.51
CA LYS A 46 -11.76 -10.33 -15.13
C LYS A 46 -12.09 -11.64 -14.44
N ARG A 47 -11.11 -12.25 -13.76
CA ARG A 47 -11.27 -13.53 -13.07
C ARG A 47 -10.52 -13.53 -11.75
N THR A 48 -11.03 -14.29 -10.79
CA THR A 48 -10.36 -14.48 -9.52
C THR A 48 -9.03 -15.20 -9.71
N ILE A 49 -7.96 -14.67 -9.12
CA ILE A 49 -6.65 -15.31 -9.03
C ILE A 49 -6.24 -15.35 -7.58
N LYS A 50 -5.82 -16.52 -7.09
CA LYS A 50 -5.34 -16.71 -5.72
C LYS A 50 -3.99 -17.38 -5.73
N VAL A 51 -3.08 -16.89 -4.89
CA VAL A 51 -1.82 -17.56 -4.54
C VAL A 51 -1.81 -17.86 -3.05
N GLN A 52 -1.19 -18.98 -2.66
CA GLN A 52 -1.19 -19.44 -1.28
C GLN A 52 0.13 -20.14 -0.94
N GLN A 53 0.66 -19.85 0.24
CA GLN A 53 1.86 -20.49 0.81
C GLN A 53 1.58 -20.78 2.29
N GLY A 54 1.34 -22.04 2.63
CA GLY A 54 0.91 -22.44 3.96
C GLY A 54 -0.42 -21.78 4.36
N ASP A 55 -0.40 -21.04 5.47
CA ASP A 55 -1.53 -20.27 5.99
C ASP A 55 -1.68 -18.88 5.36
N LYS A 56 -0.67 -18.40 4.61
CA LYS A 56 -0.68 -17.08 3.94
C LYS A 56 -1.33 -17.17 2.57
N TRP A 57 -2.14 -16.17 2.21
CA TRP A 57 -2.68 -16.07 0.85
C TRP A 57 -2.88 -14.63 0.40
N ALA A 58 -2.83 -14.41 -0.91
CA ALA A 58 -3.20 -13.17 -1.57
C ALA A 58 -4.11 -13.47 -2.77
N ARG A 59 -5.10 -12.62 -3.03
CA ARG A 59 -6.12 -12.86 -4.04
C ARG A 59 -6.52 -11.57 -4.75
N PHE A 60 -6.78 -11.68 -6.05
CA PHE A 60 -7.55 -10.70 -6.81
C PHE A 60 -8.94 -11.24 -7.12
N ASP A 61 -9.93 -10.36 -7.12
CA ASP A 61 -11.29 -10.62 -7.61
C ASP A 61 -11.76 -9.51 -8.55
N PRO A 62 -12.63 -9.81 -9.52
CA PRO A 62 -13.32 -8.78 -10.30
C PRO A 62 -14.14 -7.87 -9.37
N PHE A 63 -14.00 -6.56 -9.56
CA PHE A 63 -14.71 -5.55 -8.79
C PHE A 63 -14.73 -4.23 -9.57
N ASP A 64 -15.89 -3.56 -9.60
CA ASP A 64 -16.09 -2.30 -10.31
C ASP A 64 -15.60 -1.12 -9.44
N GLY A 65 -14.28 -1.00 -9.36
CA GLY A 65 -13.59 0.01 -8.56
C GLY A 65 -12.23 -0.52 -8.09
N PHE A 66 -11.64 0.10 -7.07
CA PHE A 66 -10.43 -0.42 -6.43
C PHE A 66 -10.66 -0.62 -4.94
N LYS A 67 -10.58 -1.87 -4.51
CA LYS A 67 -10.79 -2.24 -3.10
C LYS A 67 -9.62 -3.05 -2.59
N VAL A 68 -9.19 -2.78 -1.37
CA VAL A 68 -8.11 -3.52 -0.72
C VAL A 68 -8.57 -3.95 0.67
N SER A 69 -8.45 -5.24 0.95
CA SER A 69 -8.69 -5.82 2.27
C SER A 69 -7.45 -6.55 2.74
N PHE A 70 -7.16 -6.44 4.03
CA PHE A 70 -6.00 -7.09 4.61
C PHE A 70 -6.33 -7.64 6.00
N LYS A 71 -5.85 -8.85 6.27
CA LYS A 71 -5.88 -9.46 7.61
C LYS A 71 -4.46 -9.81 8.04
N ILE A 72 -4.04 -9.26 9.17
CA ILE A 72 -2.83 -9.67 9.88
C ILE A 72 -3.19 -10.65 10.99
N ASP A 73 -2.22 -11.48 11.37
CA ASP A 73 -2.39 -12.48 12.42
C ASP A 73 -1.03 -12.70 13.08
N PHE A 74 -0.77 -11.87 14.09
CA PHE A 74 0.45 -11.91 14.89
C PHE A 74 0.11 -12.48 16.27
N GLU A 75 0.85 -13.50 16.70
CA GLU A 75 0.73 -14.07 18.03
C GLU A 75 1.43 -13.17 19.08
N HIS A 76 0.89 -11.98 19.30
CA HIS A 76 1.51 -10.98 20.16
C HIS A 76 0.45 -10.17 20.93
N PRO A 77 0.64 -9.89 22.23
CA PRO A 77 -0.38 -9.23 23.07
C PRO A 77 -0.92 -7.92 22.47
N VAL A 78 -0.03 -7.07 21.96
CA VAL A 78 -0.41 -5.80 21.30
C VAL A 78 -1.37 -6.04 20.13
N PHE A 79 -1.10 -7.03 19.27
CA PHE A 79 -1.92 -7.27 18.08
C PHE A 79 -3.25 -7.97 18.40
N ARG A 80 -3.34 -8.69 19.53
CA ARG A 80 -4.61 -9.27 20.00
C ARG A 80 -5.59 -8.22 20.51
N GLN A 81 -5.08 -7.07 20.96
CA GLN A 81 -5.87 -5.97 21.51
C GLN A 81 -6.27 -4.92 20.47
N ASN A 82 -5.66 -4.96 19.27
CA ASN A 82 -5.91 -4.00 18.20
C ASN A 82 -6.62 -4.67 17.01
N PRO A 83 -7.35 -3.92 16.17
CA PRO A 83 -7.96 -4.46 14.96
C PRO A 83 -6.91 -5.10 14.03
N ASN A 84 -7.19 -6.34 13.61
CA ASN A 84 -6.30 -7.13 12.77
C ASN A 84 -6.83 -7.33 11.34
N TYR A 85 -7.96 -6.70 11.01
CA TYR A 85 -8.58 -6.72 9.69
C TYR A 85 -9.05 -5.32 9.33
N THR A 86 -8.84 -4.93 8.07
CA THR A 86 -9.44 -3.71 7.50
C THR A 86 -9.79 -3.94 6.03
N GLU A 87 -10.81 -3.24 5.54
CA GLU A 87 -11.21 -3.21 4.14
C GLU A 87 -11.48 -1.76 3.73
N ILE A 88 -10.87 -1.33 2.64
CA ILE A 88 -10.94 0.03 2.14
C ILE A 88 -11.32 0.02 0.67
N ASP A 89 -12.44 0.65 0.35
CA ASP A 89 -12.92 0.88 -1.01
C ASP A 89 -12.48 2.27 -1.48
N PHE A 90 -11.40 2.33 -2.25
CA PHE A 90 -10.83 3.58 -2.77
C PHE A 90 -11.68 4.25 -3.86
N SER A 91 -12.82 3.67 -4.24
CA SER A 91 -13.84 4.40 -5.01
C SER A 91 -14.65 5.37 -4.15
N LYS A 92 -14.73 5.13 -2.84
CA LYS A 92 -15.54 5.92 -1.88
C LYS A 92 -14.71 6.66 -0.85
N THR A 93 -13.45 6.25 -0.68
CA THR A 93 -12.60 6.69 0.43
C THR A 93 -11.30 7.31 -0.06
N ALA A 94 -10.93 8.45 0.52
CA ALA A 94 -9.70 9.14 0.16
C ALA A 94 -8.46 8.45 0.78
N PHE A 95 -7.56 7.93 -0.07
CA PHE A 95 -6.28 7.33 0.33
C PHE A 95 -5.47 8.23 1.27
N VAL A 96 -5.44 9.53 0.97
CA VAL A 96 -4.71 10.54 1.74
C VAL A 96 -5.15 10.56 3.20
N LYS A 97 -6.46 10.50 3.46
CA LYS A 97 -7.00 10.61 4.82
C LYS A 97 -6.88 9.30 5.60
N GLU A 98 -7.19 8.18 4.96
CA GLU A 98 -7.38 6.91 5.66
C GLU A 98 -6.15 6.02 5.74
N VAL A 99 -5.21 6.13 4.79
CA VAL A 99 -4.11 5.15 4.65
C VAL A 99 -2.75 5.83 4.67
N SER A 100 -2.60 6.99 4.04
CA SER A 100 -1.27 7.57 3.75
C SER A 100 -0.39 7.79 4.98
N ARG A 101 -0.97 8.06 6.16
CA ARG A 101 -0.24 8.35 7.39
C ARG A 101 0.05 7.11 8.25
N ALA A 102 -0.38 5.91 7.85
CA ALA A 102 -0.13 4.69 8.61
C ALA A 102 1.35 4.33 8.53
N ARG A 103 2.04 4.33 9.69
CA ARG A 103 3.48 4.09 9.77
C ARG A 103 3.84 2.61 9.73
N THR A 104 5.04 2.34 9.25
CA THR A 104 5.66 1.02 9.36
C THR A 104 5.88 0.63 10.80
N PHE A 105 6.05 -0.66 11.05
CA PHE A 105 6.20 -1.19 12.39
C PHE A 105 7.17 -2.36 12.44
N GLY A 106 7.83 -2.51 13.60
CA GLY A 106 8.78 -3.59 13.84
C GLY A 106 8.84 -3.96 15.32
N PHE A 107 9.33 -5.17 15.60
CA PHE A 107 9.60 -5.60 16.96
C PHE A 107 10.97 -5.12 17.41
N MET A 108 11.10 -4.68 18.66
CA MET A 108 12.35 -4.19 19.22
C MET A 108 13.50 -5.21 19.06
N ARG A 109 13.21 -6.48 19.35
CA ARG A 109 14.16 -7.60 19.22
C ARG A 109 14.66 -7.77 17.78
N ASP A 110 13.78 -7.60 16.80
CA ASP A 110 14.12 -7.72 15.38
C ASP A 110 14.97 -6.53 14.93
N ILE A 111 14.68 -5.32 15.42
CA ILE A 111 15.46 -4.12 15.09
C ILE A 111 16.89 -4.23 15.61
N GLU A 112 17.08 -4.74 16.84
CA GLU A 112 18.42 -4.99 17.40
C GLU A 112 19.20 -5.99 16.54
N LEU A 113 18.57 -7.11 16.17
CA LEU A 113 19.16 -8.14 15.31
C LEU A 113 19.48 -7.60 13.90
N LEU A 114 18.59 -6.79 13.31
CA LEU A 114 18.81 -6.20 11.99
C LEU A 114 20.01 -5.24 12.02
N ARG A 115 20.13 -4.42 13.06
CA ARG A 115 21.27 -3.50 13.23
C ARG A 115 22.60 -4.22 13.36
N GLU A 116 22.65 -5.35 14.08
CA GLU A 116 23.85 -6.20 14.15
C GLU A 116 24.27 -6.71 12.76
N ASN A 117 23.32 -6.90 11.86
CA ASN A 117 23.54 -7.30 10.47
C ASN A 117 23.65 -6.12 9.49
N GLN A 118 23.84 -4.89 9.98
CA GLN A 118 23.91 -3.65 9.19
C GLN A 118 22.65 -3.34 8.37
N LEU A 119 21.49 -3.86 8.80
CA LEU A 119 20.17 -3.58 8.23
C LEU A 119 19.38 -2.64 9.15
N ALA A 120 18.41 -1.91 8.59
CA ALA A 120 17.53 -0.99 9.33
C ALA A 120 18.28 0.04 10.22
N LEU A 121 19.49 0.45 9.81
CA LEU A 121 20.34 1.37 10.57
C LEU A 121 19.70 2.75 10.80
N GLY A 122 18.81 3.17 9.89
CA GLY A 122 18.05 4.41 10.03
C GLY A 122 16.75 4.29 10.83
N GLY A 123 16.36 3.09 11.28
CA GLY A 123 15.11 2.87 12.00
C GLY A 123 15.13 3.49 13.40
N SER A 124 14.10 4.25 13.76
CA SER A 124 13.93 4.90 15.07
C SER A 124 12.45 4.99 15.44
N LEU A 125 12.14 5.43 16.67
CA LEU A 125 10.75 5.70 17.10
C LEU A 125 10.10 6.85 16.31
N GLU A 126 10.89 7.67 15.61
CA GLU A 126 10.39 8.79 14.79
C GLU A 126 9.85 8.31 13.43
N ASN A 127 10.33 7.17 12.94
CA ASN A 127 10.00 6.65 11.61
C ASN A 127 9.44 5.22 11.60
N ALA A 128 9.19 4.63 12.76
CA ALA A 128 8.52 3.36 12.89
C ALA A 128 7.75 3.26 14.21
N ILE A 129 6.65 2.50 14.20
CA ILE A 129 6.02 2.02 15.42
C ILE A 129 6.86 0.86 15.94
N VAL A 130 7.42 0.99 17.13
CA VAL A 130 8.25 -0.06 17.72
C VAL A 130 7.47 -0.75 18.82
N VAL A 131 7.42 -2.08 18.74
CA VAL A 131 6.69 -2.93 19.67
C VAL A 131 7.69 -3.77 20.45
N ASP A 132 7.65 -3.69 21.79
CA ASP A 132 8.32 -4.66 22.66
C ASP A 132 7.42 -5.89 22.90
N ASP A 133 7.81 -6.81 23.76
CA ASP A 133 7.06 -8.05 24.03
C ASP A 133 5.62 -7.85 24.54
N TYR A 134 5.28 -6.66 25.01
CA TYR A 134 4.03 -6.39 25.72
C TYR A 134 3.30 -5.13 25.26
N ARG A 135 4.01 -4.12 24.73
CA ARG A 135 3.46 -2.78 24.45
C ARG A 135 4.12 -2.08 23.27
N ILE A 136 3.50 -0.99 22.86
CA ILE A 136 4.05 -0.01 21.91
C ILE A 136 4.99 0.93 22.68
N LEU A 137 6.15 1.22 22.11
CA LEU A 137 7.18 2.07 22.72
C LEU A 137 7.06 3.55 22.37
N ASN A 138 6.35 3.89 21.28
CA ASN A 138 6.13 5.28 20.88
C ASN A 138 5.28 6.03 21.92
N GLU A 139 5.80 7.13 22.48
CA GLU A 139 5.11 7.90 23.54
C GLU A 139 3.76 8.47 23.07
N ASP A 140 3.68 8.94 21.82
CA ASP A 140 2.46 9.46 21.20
C ASP A 140 1.47 8.35 20.77
N GLY A 141 1.85 7.07 20.93
CA GLY A 141 1.02 5.93 20.55
C GLY A 141 0.79 5.79 19.04
N LEU A 142 -0.41 5.31 18.69
CA LEU A 142 -0.84 5.09 17.31
C LEU A 142 -1.59 6.30 16.74
N ARG A 143 -1.45 6.55 15.44
CA ARG A 143 -2.22 7.54 14.68
C ARG A 143 -3.64 7.05 14.39
N TYR A 144 -3.82 5.74 14.33
CA TYR A 144 -5.10 5.04 14.12
C TYR A 144 -5.15 3.80 15.02
N GLU A 145 -6.33 3.43 15.52
CA GLU A 145 -6.48 2.19 16.29
C GLU A 145 -6.05 0.95 15.47
N ASP A 146 -6.30 0.97 14.15
CA ASP A 146 -5.97 -0.09 13.20
C ASP A 146 -4.70 0.21 12.38
N GLU A 147 -3.77 1.04 12.89
CA GLU A 147 -2.60 1.54 12.13
C GLU A 147 -1.74 0.41 11.55
N PHE A 148 -1.55 -0.70 12.28
CA PHE A 148 -0.76 -1.84 11.82
C PHE A 148 -1.32 -2.48 10.54
N VAL A 149 -2.62 -2.75 10.51
CA VAL A 149 -3.26 -3.39 9.34
C VAL A 149 -3.46 -2.37 8.21
N LYS A 150 -3.69 -1.09 8.52
CA LYS A 150 -3.69 0.00 7.52
C LYS A 150 -2.33 0.17 6.85
N HIS A 151 -1.23 0.01 7.57
CA HIS A 151 0.10 0.02 6.95
C HIS A 151 0.27 -1.17 5.99
N LYS A 152 -0.29 -2.34 6.29
CA LYS A 152 -0.30 -3.47 5.33
C LYS A 152 -1.16 -3.23 4.10
N VAL A 153 -2.22 -2.43 4.21
CA VAL A 153 -2.93 -1.91 3.03
C VAL A 153 -2.03 -0.94 2.24
N LEU A 154 -1.30 -0.05 2.91
CA LEU A 154 -0.35 0.86 2.27
C LEU A 154 0.75 0.09 1.50
N ASP A 155 1.38 -0.89 2.14
CA ASP A 155 2.37 -1.80 1.53
C ASP A 155 1.78 -2.46 0.28
N ALA A 156 0.58 -3.04 0.41
CA ALA A 156 -0.08 -3.70 -0.71
C ALA A 156 -0.35 -2.74 -1.87
N VAL A 157 -0.87 -1.53 -1.61
CA VAL A 157 -1.10 -0.54 -2.67
C VAL A 157 0.21 -0.20 -3.40
N GLY A 158 1.32 -0.05 -2.67
CA GLY A 158 2.64 0.17 -3.24
C GLY A 158 3.12 -0.99 -4.12
N ASP A 159 3.06 -2.23 -3.58
CA ASP A 159 3.44 -3.43 -4.32
C ASP A 159 2.61 -3.61 -5.60
N LEU A 160 1.30 -3.41 -5.51
CA LEU A 160 0.38 -3.54 -6.65
C LEU A 160 0.71 -2.56 -7.78
N TYR A 161 1.22 -1.37 -7.44
CA TYR A 161 1.60 -0.36 -8.41
C TYR A 161 2.86 -0.73 -9.22
N LEU A 162 3.58 -1.80 -8.84
CA LEU A 162 4.66 -2.38 -9.67
C LEU A 162 4.15 -2.93 -11.01
N LEU A 163 2.84 -3.10 -11.20
CA LEU A 163 2.23 -3.35 -12.50
C LEU A 163 2.31 -2.15 -13.46
N GLY A 164 2.67 -0.96 -12.97
CA GLY A 164 2.83 0.27 -13.77
C GLY A 164 1.51 0.97 -14.14
N HIS A 165 0.37 0.40 -13.75
CA HIS A 165 -0.96 0.92 -14.07
C HIS A 165 -1.87 0.88 -12.84
N GLY A 166 -2.90 1.73 -12.85
CA GLY A 166 -3.97 1.64 -11.84
C GLY A 166 -4.74 0.32 -11.97
N LEU A 167 -5.24 -0.19 -10.85
CA LEU A 167 -6.00 -1.45 -10.82
C LEU A 167 -7.50 -1.18 -10.73
N ILE A 168 -8.29 -1.94 -11.49
CA ILE A 168 -9.74 -2.07 -11.32
C ILE A 168 -10.00 -3.52 -10.91
N GLY A 169 -10.36 -3.72 -9.66
CA GLY A 169 -10.47 -5.01 -9.01
C GLY A 169 -10.37 -4.91 -7.50
N ALA A 170 -10.60 -6.02 -6.83
CA ALA A 170 -10.42 -6.14 -5.39
C ALA A 170 -9.18 -6.98 -5.07
N PHE A 171 -8.34 -6.48 -4.18
CA PHE A 171 -7.25 -7.23 -3.56
C PHE A 171 -7.66 -7.67 -2.15
N SER A 172 -7.35 -8.92 -1.80
CA SER A 172 -7.48 -9.45 -0.45
C SER A 172 -6.19 -10.17 -0.04
N GLY A 173 -5.63 -9.80 1.11
CA GLY A 173 -4.45 -10.44 1.69
C GLY A 173 -4.72 -11.00 3.08
N HIS A 174 -4.28 -12.22 3.36
CA HIS A 174 -4.22 -12.78 4.70
C HIS A 174 -2.79 -13.21 5.01
N LYS A 175 -2.19 -12.57 6.01
CA LYS A 175 -0.77 -12.75 6.38
C LYS A 175 0.18 -12.58 5.18
N SER A 176 -0.27 -11.85 4.16
CA SER A 176 0.53 -11.58 2.96
C SER A 176 1.64 -10.58 3.28
N GLY A 177 2.68 -10.58 2.46
CA GLY A 177 3.77 -9.61 2.48
C GLY A 177 4.31 -9.41 1.05
N HIS A 178 5.38 -8.62 0.90
CA HIS A 178 5.91 -8.22 -0.41
C HIS A 178 6.20 -9.41 -1.34
N GLU A 179 6.75 -10.51 -0.82
CA GLU A 179 7.02 -11.71 -1.61
C GLU A 179 5.74 -12.31 -2.21
N LEU A 180 4.73 -12.58 -1.38
CA LEU A 180 3.48 -13.20 -1.84
C LEU A 180 2.66 -12.26 -2.72
N ASN A 181 2.71 -10.95 -2.46
CA ASN A 181 2.14 -9.93 -3.33
C ASN A 181 2.82 -9.97 -4.71
N ASN A 182 4.16 -10.03 -4.77
CA ASN A 182 4.88 -10.13 -6.04
C ASN A 182 4.56 -11.42 -6.81
N ILE A 183 4.45 -12.56 -6.12
CA ILE A 183 4.03 -13.83 -6.72
C ILE A 183 2.63 -13.70 -7.33
N LEU A 184 1.69 -13.05 -6.64
CA LEU A 184 0.35 -12.79 -7.17
C LEU A 184 0.40 -11.94 -8.45
N LEU A 185 1.20 -10.87 -8.46
CA LEU A 185 1.36 -10.01 -9.64
C LEU A 185 1.91 -10.77 -10.85
N ARG A 186 2.95 -11.58 -10.64
CA ARG A 186 3.52 -12.42 -11.71
C ARG A 186 2.50 -13.44 -12.22
N THR A 187 1.72 -14.02 -11.30
CA THR A 187 0.65 -14.98 -11.65
C THR A 187 -0.46 -14.32 -12.46
N LEU A 188 -0.83 -13.08 -12.12
CA LEU A 188 -1.78 -12.27 -12.89
C LEU A 188 -1.28 -12.02 -14.31
N LEU A 189 -0.04 -11.52 -14.44
CA LEU A 189 0.54 -11.22 -15.75
C LEU A 189 0.68 -12.45 -16.64
N ALA A 190 0.99 -13.61 -16.05
CA ALA A 190 1.07 -14.88 -16.78
C ALA A 190 -0.29 -15.44 -17.22
N ASN A 191 -1.41 -14.95 -16.66
CA ASN A 191 -2.76 -15.38 -16.99
C ASN A 191 -3.53 -14.29 -17.73
N GLU A 192 -3.26 -14.15 -19.04
CA GLU A 192 -3.85 -13.13 -19.90
C GLU A 192 -5.39 -13.16 -19.94
N ASN A 193 -6.03 -14.29 -19.63
CA ASN A 193 -7.50 -14.40 -19.60
C ASN A 193 -8.12 -13.83 -18.31
N ALA A 194 -7.31 -13.50 -17.32
CA ALA A 194 -7.77 -13.03 -16.02
C ALA A 194 -7.72 -11.51 -15.87
N TRP A 195 -7.16 -10.79 -16.84
CA TRP A 195 -7.14 -9.33 -16.86
C TRP A 195 -7.23 -8.76 -18.28
N GLU A 196 -7.49 -7.47 -18.38
CA GLU A 196 -7.33 -6.72 -19.64
C GLU A 196 -6.90 -5.28 -19.35
N MET A 197 -6.33 -4.65 -20.38
CA MET A 197 -6.05 -3.22 -20.34
C MET A 197 -7.30 -2.44 -20.77
N VAL A 198 -7.70 -1.46 -19.96
CA VAL A 198 -8.80 -0.53 -20.27
C VAL A 198 -8.33 0.91 -20.15
N CYS A 199 -9.02 1.84 -20.81
CA CYS A 199 -8.71 3.26 -20.82
C CYS A 199 -9.76 4.07 -20.07
N SER A 200 -9.38 5.25 -19.56
CA SER A 200 -10.30 6.17 -18.87
C SER A 200 -11.47 6.67 -19.72
N GLU A 201 -11.38 6.57 -21.05
CA GLU A 201 -12.42 7.00 -21.99
C GLU A 201 -13.44 5.89 -22.30
N ASP A 202 -13.20 4.65 -21.83
CA ASP A 202 -14.12 3.55 -22.03
C ASP A 202 -15.40 3.76 -21.17
N ASN A 203 -16.58 3.67 -21.78
CA ASN A 203 -17.86 4.01 -21.14
C ASN A 203 -18.20 3.19 -19.87
N ASP A 204 -17.56 2.03 -19.69
CA ASP A 204 -17.84 1.08 -18.60
C ASP A 204 -16.73 1.04 -17.52
N VAL A 205 -15.90 2.09 -17.44
CA VAL A 205 -14.76 2.15 -16.49
C VAL A 205 -15.09 3.05 -15.30
N VAL A 206 -15.24 2.44 -14.12
CA VAL A 206 -15.29 3.16 -12.85
C VAL A 206 -13.85 3.49 -12.43
N ILE A 207 -13.45 4.76 -12.60
CA ILE A 207 -12.10 5.23 -12.25
C ILE A 207 -11.96 5.29 -10.72
N PRO A 208 -10.96 4.60 -10.12
CA PRO A 208 -10.68 4.73 -8.70
C PRO A 208 -10.27 6.15 -8.30
N ALA A 209 -10.79 6.64 -7.17
CA ALA A 209 -10.48 7.98 -6.66
C ALA A 209 -9.05 8.11 -6.10
N LEU A 210 -8.21 7.07 -6.22
CA LEU A 210 -6.81 7.06 -5.78
C LEU A 210 -5.98 8.21 -6.38
N GLY A 211 -6.42 8.76 -7.52
CA GLY A 211 -5.78 9.88 -8.22
C GLY A 211 -6.60 11.17 -8.32
N SER A 212 -7.86 11.22 -7.87
CA SER A 212 -8.64 12.47 -7.85
C SER A 212 -8.25 13.30 -6.63
N LEU A 213 -7.01 13.74 -6.61
CA LEU A 213 -6.54 14.72 -5.66
C LEU A 213 -7.17 16.04 -6.10
N GLN A 214 -8.35 16.37 -5.56
CA GLN A 214 -8.87 17.72 -5.71
C GLN A 214 -7.78 18.69 -5.24
N PRO A 215 -7.49 19.76 -5.99
CA PRO A 215 -6.60 20.80 -5.52
C PRO A 215 -7.08 21.23 -4.13
N LEU A 216 -6.17 21.33 -3.17
CA LEU A 216 -6.48 21.99 -1.91
C LEU A 216 -6.97 23.39 -2.29
N ALA A 217 -8.24 23.68 -2.04
CA ALA A 217 -8.77 25.02 -2.17
C ALA A 217 -7.98 25.88 -1.19
N VAL A 218 -7.11 26.73 -1.73
CA VAL A 218 -6.41 27.75 -0.96
C VAL A 218 -7.47 28.78 -0.58
N SER A 219 -7.92 28.77 0.67
CA SER A 219 -8.69 29.87 1.28
C SER A 219 -7.74 30.84 1.95
#